data_AF-A0A0R1QTM6-F1
#
_entry.id   AF-A0A0R1QTM6-F1
#
_cell.length_a   1.000
_cell.length_b   1.000
_cell.length_c   1.000
_cell.angle_alpha   90.00
_cell.angle_beta   90.00
_cell.angle_gamma   90.00
#
_symmetry.space_group_name_H-M   'P 1'
#
loop_
_entity.id
_entity.type
_entity.pdbx_description
1 polymer ?
#
loop_
_entity_poly.entity_id
_entity_poly.type
_entity_poly.pdbx_seq_one_letter_code
_entity_poly.pdbx_strand_id
1 'polypeptide(L)'
;MNFDIDNTYELGANEGSSQVTNSKYIVLHETTNIGAEANASYFKNNWATTQTYVQYVMGDGGKIYQVGADGYEAWGAGSYANANSPVQIELARTTDKATFKKDYATFVNFARTKAQQYGIPCELDGSGNGIKTHEWISENIWGSHTDPVQSYLEPFWGITQEQLAHDIAVGIEDVVEPKKTFTNVNNVVTTLEGDVKAYATYKLDGSANSTTDIAPGTGWVSAGIEMINGEPQYCIGRDIYIPQSITTFKGEVLINSDIPVHAVNLKGEVVGANLDGGSAWKYAAVVNVPKVGYCYKIATDMYLPLKYAQGSGFKG
;
A
#
# COMPACT_ATOMS: atom_id res chain seq x y z
N MET A 1 6.08 18.19 19.01
CA MET A 1 5.03 17.18 18.84
C MET A 1 5.42 15.99 19.71
N ASN A 2 4.52 15.40 20.49
CA ASN A 2 4.84 14.20 21.27
C ASN A 2 4.46 12.98 20.43
N PHE A 3 5.41 12.07 20.22
CA PHE A 3 5.20 10.82 19.50
C PHE A 3 5.09 9.67 20.49
N ASP A 4 4.13 8.79 20.29
CA ASP A 4 4.01 7.54 21.01
C ASP A 4 4.84 6.48 20.27
N ILE A 5 5.98 6.09 20.85
CA ILE A 5 6.94 5.18 20.23
C ILE A 5 6.77 3.81 20.86
N ASP A 6 6.43 2.82 20.04
CA ASP A 6 6.37 1.42 20.44
C ASP A 6 7.77 0.80 20.37
N ASN A 7 8.28 0.35 21.53
CA ASN A 7 9.61 -0.26 21.66
C ASN A 7 9.55 -1.80 21.67
N THR A 8 8.42 -2.42 21.30
CA THR A 8 8.25 -3.88 21.28
C THR A 8 9.31 -4.59 20.41
N TYR A 9 9.81 -3.93 19.37
CA TYR A 9 10.79 -4.47 18.42
C TYR A 9 12.19 -3.87 18.55
N GLU A 10 12.45 -3.14 19.64
CA GLU A 10 13.74 -2.51 19.87
C GLU A 10 14.85 -3.57 19.99
N LEU A 11 15.96 -3.35 19.30
CA LEU A 11 17.17 -4.17 19.40
C LEU A 11 17.76 -4.04 20.81
N GLY A 12 18.08 -5.19 21.41
CA GLY A 12 18.58 -5.28 22.77
C GLY A 12 20.08 -5.02 22.88
N ALA A 13 20.60 -5.12 24.10
CA ALA A 13 22.03 -5.06 24.35
C ALA A 13 22.77 -6.15 23.55
N ASN A 14 23.76 -5.74 22.76
CA ASN A 14 24.54 -6.57 21.81
C ASN A 14 23.80 -6.96 20.51
N GLU A 15 22.69 -6.29 20.18
CA GLU A 15 22.03 -6.41 18.89
C GLU A 15 22.22 -5.14 18.06
N GLY A 16 22.38 -5.29 16.73
CA GLY A 16 22.68 -4.17 15.84
C GLY A 16 24.12 -3.66 15.95
N SER A 17 24.36 -2.45 15.44
CA SER A 17 25.66 -1.79 15.46
C SER A 17 25.90 -1.05 16.77
N SER A 18 27.13 -1.11 17.26
CA SER A 18 27.62 -0.28 18.36
C SER A 18 28.32 1.00 17.88
N GLN A 19 28.41 1.23 16.57
CA GLN A 19 29.08 2.39 16.01
C GLN A 19 28.20 3.63 16.14
N VAL A 20 28.79 4.72 16.65
CA VAL A 20 28.13 6.02 16.75
C VAL A 20 28.20 6.73 15.40
N THR A 21 27.10 7.30 14.97
CA THR A 21 26.98 8.04 13.71
C THR A 21 27.47 9.48 13.84
N ASN A 22 27.80 10.07 12.69
CA ASN A 22 27.84 11.52 12.56
C ASN A 22 26.42 12.05 12.31
N SER A 23 26.11 13.26 12.76
CA SER A 23 24.80 13.88 12.54
C SER A 23 24.73 14.67 11.23
N LYS A 24 24.74 13.99 10.08
CA LYS A 24 24.60 14.65 8.77
C LYS A 24 23.26 14.44 8.10
N TYR A 25 22.71 13.22 8.21
CA TYR A 25 21.52 12.84 7.46
C TYR A 25 20.42 12.24 8.34
N ILE A 26 19.18 12.49 7.96
CA ILE A 26 18.06 11.60 8.29
C ILE A 26 17.71 10.92 6.97
N VAL A 27 17.69 9.58 6.91
CA VAL A 27 17.40 8.88 5.65
C VAL A 27 15.96 8.37 5.65
N LEU A 28 15.26 8.65 4.55
CA LEU A 28 13.88 8.29 4.32
C LEU A 28 13.81 7.10 3.37
N HIS A 29 13.05 6.08 3.78
CA HIS A 29 12.86 4.81 3.09
C HIS A 29 11.39 4.41 2.97
N GLU A 30 11.11 3.37 2.19
CA GLU A 30 9.85 2.62 2.25
C GLU A 30 10.06 1.11 2.15
N THR A 31 9.25 0.36 2.90
CA THR A 31 9.53 -1.06 3.20
C THR A 31 9.25 -2.04 2.05
N THR A 32 8.70 -1.56 0.92
CA THR A 32 8.09 -2.32 -0.19
C THR A 32 6.86 -3.17 0.18
N ASN A 33 6.64 -3.41 1.47
CA ASN A 33 5.66 -4.33 2.04
C ASN A 33 4.60 -3.57 2.84
N ILE A 34 3.43 -4.20 3.00
CA ILE A 34 2.33 -3.62 3.77
C ILE A 34 2.52 -3.89 5.27
N GLY A 35 2.29 -2.86 6.08
CA GLY A 35 2.17 -2.97 7.55
C GLY A 35 3.48 -2.76 8.30
N ALA A 36 3.49 -1.81 9.24
CA ALA A 36 4.72 -1.40 9.93
C ALA A 36 5.14 -2.38 11.02
N GLU A 37 4.20 -2.91 11.80
CA GLU A 37 4.45 -3.92 12.83
C GLU A 37 5.16 -5.16 12.25
N ALA A 38 4.68 -5.64 11.10
CA ALA A 38 5.24 -6.81 10.43
C ALA A 38 6.69 -6.57 9.96
N ASN A 39 6.97 -5.39 9.41
CA ASN A 39 8.32 -5.01 8.97
C ASN A 39 9.27 -4.78 10.15
N ALA A 40 8.81 -4.12 11.23
CA ALA A 40 9.60 -3.94 12.45
C ALA A 40 9.95 -5.29 13.11
N SER A 41 8.96 -6.18 13.22
CA SER A 41 9.16 -7.55 13.69
C SER A 41 10.14 -8.31 12.80
N TYR A 42 10.07 -8.14 11.47
CA TYR A 42 11.02 -8.77 10.55
C TYR A 42 12.45 -8.29 10.82
N PHE A 43 12.69 -6.97 10.91
CA PHE A 43 14.02 -6.45 11.21
C PHE A 43 14.57 -6.98 12.53
N LYS A 44 13.76 -6.92 13.60
CA LYS A 44 14.13 -7.44 14.94
C LYS A 44 14.57 -8.91 14.89
N ASN A 45 13.87 -9.74 14.12
CA ASN A 45 14.12 -11.18 14.09
C ASN A 45 15.22 -11.58 13.09
N ASN A 46 15.60 -10.72 12.14
CA ASN A 46 16.45 -11.11 11.02
C ASN A 46 17.73 -10.27 10.84
N TRP A 47 17.87 -9.14 11.55
CA TRP A 47 19.00 -8.20 11.39
C TRP A 47 20.37 -8.88 11.37
N ALA A 48 20.60 -9.89 12.20
CA ALA A 48 21.89 -10.57 12.31
C ALA A 48 22.25 -11.39 11.06
N THR A 49 21.23 -11.90 10.35
CA THR A 49 21.41 -12.72 9.16
C THR A 49 21.33 -11.88 7.89
N THR A 50 20.40 -10.93 7.82
CA THR A 50 20.20 -10.08 6.65
C THR A 50 21.15 -8.87 6.63
N GLN A 51 21.75 -8.54 7.77
CA GLN A 51 22.56 -7.34 7.97
C GLN A 51 21.84 -6.07 7.51
N THR A 52 20.54 -5.98 7.79
CA THR A 52 19.73 -4.78 7.50
C THR A 52 18.69 -4.52 8.58
N TYR A 53 18.52 -3.24 8.90
CA TYR A 53 17.46 -2.66 9.73
C TYR A 53 17.59 -1.12 9.66
N VAL A 54 16.57 -0.41 10.15
CA VAL A 54 16.56 1.04 10.36
C VAL A 54 16.22 1.36 11.82
N GLN A 55 16.29 2.63 12.23
CA GLN A 55 15.87 3.03 13.58
C GLN A 55 14.35 2.93 13.77
N TYR A 56 13.57 3.35 12.78
CA TYR A 56 12.11 3.41 12.92
C TYR A 56 11.37 2.88 11.71
N VAL A 57 10.30 2.13 11.96
CA VAL A 57 9.32 1.75 10.94
C VAL A 57 7.98 2.41 11.31
N MET A 58 7.38 3.10 10.36
CA MET A 58 6.14 3.85 10.55
C MET A 58 5.04 3.34 9.64
N GLY A 59 3.82 3.31 10.15
CA GLY A 59 2.66 2.83 9.41
C GLY A 59 1.52 2.45 10.35
N ASP A 60 0.60 1.62 9.88
CA ASP A 60 -0.52 1.07 10.67
C ASP A 60 -1.39 2.17 11.32
N GLY A 61 -1.51 3.32 10.67
CA GLY A 61 -2.36 4.44 11.08
C GLY A 61 -1.62 5.49 11.90
N GLY A 62 -0.35 5.75 11.61
CA GLY A 62 0.52 6.73 12.28
C GLY A 62 1.28 6.16 13.48
N LYS A 63 1.38 4.83 13.59
CA LYS A 63 2.21 4.20 14.63
C LYS A 63 3.68 4.27 14.26
N ILE A 64 4.52 4.30 15.30
CA ILE A 64 5.97 4.34 15.18
C ILE A 64 6.53 3.17 15.98
N TYR A 65 7.24 2.28 15.30
CA TYR A 65 7.92 1.14 15.92
C TYR A 65 9.43 1.40 15.90
N GLN A 66 10.05 1.42 17.07
CA GLN A 66 11.50 1.49 17.19
C GLN A 66 12.12 0.11 16.97
N VAL A 67 13.21 0.08 16.21
CA VAL A 67 14.03 -1.11 15.96
C VAL A 67 15.47 -0.81 16.38
N GLY A 68 16.20 0.01 15.61
CA GLY A 68 17.53 0.47 15.99
C GLY A 68 17.50 1.62 17.00
N ALA A 69 18.60 1.80 17.74
CA ALA A 69 18.77 2.94 18.63
C ALA A 69 19.17 4.22 17.88
N ASP A 70 18.60 5.33 18.33
CA ASP A 70 18.95 6.70 17.93
C ASP A 70 20.47 6.96 18.03
N GLY A 71 21.07 7.54 16.99
CA GLY A 71 22.48 7.96 17.01
C GLY A 71 23.50 6.85 16.74
N TYR A 72 23.05 5.59 16.71
CA TYR A 72 23.87 4.44 16.33
C TYR A 72 23.61 4.04 14.89
N GLU A 73 24.63 3.47 14.25
CA GLU A 73 24.55 3.07 12.86
C GLU A 73 23.42 2.04 12.67
N ALA A 74 22.58 2.25 11.65
CA ALA A 74 21.70 1.25 11.08
C ALA A 74 22.21 0.83 9.71
N TRP A 75 21.79 -0.32 9.21
CA TRP A 75 22.29 -0.89 7.94
C TRP A 75 21.24 -0.82 6.83
N GLY A 76 20.75 0.38 6.53
CA GLY A 76 19.67 0.62 5.55
C GLY A 76 20.09 1.35 4.27
N ALA A 77 21.22 2.08 4.26
CA ALA A 77 21.53 3.06 3.21
C ALA A 77 22.98 3.01 2.67
N GLY A 78 23.69 1.91 2.91
CA GLY A 78 25.11 1.77 2.56
C GLY A 78 26.07 2.46 3.54
N SER A 79 27.32 1.97 3.60
CA SER A 79 28.24 2.24 4.73
C SER A 79 28.48 3.72 5.03
N TYR A 80 28.64 4.57 4.01
CA TYR A 80 28.84 6.00 4.24
C TYR A 80 27.59 6.68 4.80
N ALA A 81 26.41 6.44 4.21
CA ALA A 81 25.18 7.03 4.71
C ALA A 81 24.86 6.51 6.11
N ASN A 82 25.02 5.21 6.34
CA ASN A 82 24.86 4.56 7.64
C ASN A 82 25.69 5.24 8.74
N ALA A 83 26.99 5.43 8.53
CA ALA A 83 27.89 6.10 9.48
C ALA A 83 27.61 7.60 9.67
N ASN A 84 26.72 8.20 8.86
CA ASN A 84 26.40 9.63 8.89
C ASN A 84 24.90 9.90 9.15
N SER A 85 24.13 8.87 9.52
CA SER A 85 22.68 8.97 9.71
C SER A 85 22.27 8.50 11.11
N PRO A 86 22.11 9.41 12.10
CA PRO A 86 21.64 9.03 13.42
C PRO A 86 20.26 8.40 13.43
N VAL A 87 19.46 8.64 12.38
CA VAL A 87 18.14 8.05 12.21
C VAL A 87 17.90 7.74 10.73
N GLN A 88 17.47 6.51 10.47
CA GLN A 88 16.86 6.07 9.21
C GLN A 88 15.42 5.65 9.50
N ILE A 89 14.49 5.97 8.59
CA ILE A 89 13.05 5.79 8.79
C ILE A 89 12.46 5.07 7.59
N GLU A 90 11.77 3.97 7.86
CA GLU A 90 10.99 3.21 6.89
C GLU A 90 9.51 3.58 6.97
N LEU A 91 8.91 4.00 5.85
CA LEU A 91 7.47 4.10 5.72
C LEU A 91 6.90 2.79 5.18
N ALA A 92 6.07 2.11 5.97
CA ALA A 92 5.38 0.91 5.53
C ALA A 92 4.30 1.25 4.49
N ARG A 93 4.11 0.37 3.51
CA ARG A 93 3.03 0.56 2.54
C ARG A 93 1.68 0.30 3.21
N THR A 94 0.66 0.95 2.69
CA THR A 94 -0.75 0.69 2.96
C THR A 94 -1.55 0.77 1.66
N THR A 95 -2.79 0.26 1.70
CA THR A 95 -3.76 0.40 0.60
C THR A 95 -4.99 1.19 1.02
N ASP A 96 -4.98 1.72 2.25
CA ASP A 96 -6.07 2.50 2.80
C ASP A 96 -5.67 3.97 2.89
N LYS A 97 -6.46 4.86 2.27
CA LYS A 97 -6.17 6.30 2.23
C LYS A 97 -6.15 6.95 3.60
N ALA A 98 -7.07 6.57 4.47
CA ALA A 98 -7.16 7.16 5.80
C ALA A 98 -5.94 6.79 6.65
N THR A 99 -5.46 5.55 6.49
CA THR A 99 -4.23 5.03 7.07
C THR A 99 -3.03 5.78 6.50
N PHE A 100 -2.91 5.88 5.16
CA PHE A 100 -1.80 6.58 4.51
C PHE A 100 -1.65 8.03 4.98
N LYS A 101 -2.75 8.78 5.11
CA LYS A 101 -2.66 10.16 5.60
C LYS A 101 -2.05 10.24 7.00
N LYS A 102 -2.42 9.35 7.90
CA LYS A 102 -1.84 9.31 9.24
C LYS A 102 -0.38 8.90 9.20
N ASP A 103 -0.06 7.89 8.39
CA ASP A 103 1.29 7.38 8.23
C ASP A 103 2.23 8.46 7.65
N TYR A 104 1.82 9.12 6.57
CA TYR A 104 2.59 10.16 5.89
C TYR A 104 2.81 11.41 6.75
N ALA A 105 1.77 11.89 7.45
CA ALA A 105 1.91 12.99 8.39
C ALA A 105 2.90 12.65 9.52
N THR A 106 2.83 11.42 10.03
CA THR A 106 3.75 10.93 11.07
C THR A 106 5.17 10.85 10.54
N PHE A 107 5.36 10.27 9.36
CA PHE A 107 6.64 10.13 8.68
C PHE A 107 7.37 11.47 8.52
N VAL A 108 6.70 12.47 7.95
CA VAL A 108 7.28 13.80 7.72
C VAL A 108 7.57 14.52 9.04
N ASN A 109 6.60 14.58 9.95
CA ASN A 109 6.77 15.34 11.20
C ASN A 109 7.80 14.70 12.14
N PHE A 110 7.89 13.37 12.15
CA PHE A 110 8.90 12.66 12.94
C PHE A 110 10.29 12.85 12.34
N ALA A 111 10.46 12.72 11.02
CA ALA A 111 11.73 12.98 10.35
C ALA A 111 12.25 14.39 10.65
N ARG A 112 11.37 15.41 10.57
CA ARG A 112 11.68 16.79 10.97
C ARG A 112 12.10 16.90 12.43
N THR A 113 11.37 16.25 13.33
CA THR A 113 11.66 16.28 14.77
C THR A 113 13.03 15.68 15.07
N LYS A 114 13.38 14.55 14.43
CA LYS A 114 14.70 13.93 14.56
C LYS A 114 15.80 14.77 13.93
N ALA A 115 15.56 15.38 12.76
CA ALA A 115 16.52 16.31 12.16
C ALA A 115 16.84 17.46 13.12
N GLN A 116 15.81 18.09 13.71
CA GLN A 116 15.97 19.16 14.70
C GLN A 116 16.72 18.68 15.96
N GLN A 117 16.39 17.49 16.48
CA GLN A 117 17.06 16.88 17.64
C GLN A 117 18.58 16.75 17.42
N TYR A 118 19.02 16.43 16.21
CA TYR A 118 20.42 16.23 15.86
C TYR A 118 21.08 17.44 15.18
N GLY A 119 20.40 18.59 15.12
CA GLY A 119 20.93 19.79 14.47
C GLY A 119 21.12 19.68 12.95
N ILE A 120 20.36 18.79 12.31
CA ILE A 120 20.36 18.55 10.87
C ILE A 120 19.31 19.46 10.21
N PRO A 121 19.62 20.14 9.08
CA PRO A 121 18.63 20.96 8.37
C PRO A 121 17.39 20.16 7.94
N CYS A 122 16.20 20.75 8.11
CA CYS A 122 14.95 20.20 7.57
C CYS A 122 14.80 20.57 6.08
N GLU A 123 15.75 20.12 5.27
CA GLU A 123 15.78 20.31 3.82
C GLU A 123 15.89 18.93 3.18
N LEU A 124 14.94 18.58 2.31
CA LEU A 124 14.96 17.32 1.57
C LEU A 124 15.94 17.43 0.40
N ASP A 125 16.86 16.48 0.29
CA ASP A 125 17.71 16.26 -0.90
C ASP A 125 18.54 17.48 -1.38
N GLY A 126 18.66 18.49 -0.53
CA GLY A 126 19.51 19.66 -0.75
C GLY A 126 21.00 19.35 -0.77
N SER A 127 21.83 20.35 -1.04
CA SER A 127 23.29 20.17 -0.98
C SER A 127 23.77 19.98 0.46
N GLY A 128 24.62 18.98 0.71
CA GLY A 128 25.21 18.75 2.03
C GLY A 128 24.25 18.09 3.03
N ASN A 129 24.36 18.45 4.30
CA ASN A 129 23.58 17.85 5.39
C ASN A 129 22.08 18.15 5.24
N GLY A 130 21.22 17.22 5.66
CA GLY A 130 19.78 17.39 5.58
C GLY A 130 19.04 16.06 5.66
N ILE A 131 17.74 16.10 5.37
CA ILE A 131 16.94 14.88 5.24
C ILE A 131 17.11 14.36 3.81
N LYS A 132 17.39 13.07 3.63
CA LYS A 132 17.71 12.46 2.33
C LYS A 132 16.77 11.33 1.99
N THR A 133 16.27 11.27 0.76
CA THR A 133 15.69 10.04 0.20
C THR A 133 16.79 9.01 -0.05
N HIS A 134 16.43 7.74 -0.12
CA HIS A 134 17.37 6.69 -0.52
C HIS A 134 17.76 6.80 -2.00
N GLU A 135 16.89 7.40 -2.84
CA GLU A 135 17.24 7.77 -4.21
C GLU A 135 18.42 8.75 -4.23
N TRP A 136 18.34 9.83 -3.47
CA TRP A 136 19.43 10.79 -3.39
C TRP A 136 20.74 10.14 -2.90
N ILE A 137 20.67 9.25 -1.91
CA ILE A 137 21.83 8.47 -1.46
C ILE A 137 22.39 7.61 -2.60
N SER A 138 21.53 6.96 -3.39
CA SER A 138 21.95 6.13 -4.53
C SER A 138 22.65 6.96 -5.61
N GLU A 139 22.10 8.14 -5.93
CA GLU A 139 22.65 9.02 -6.97
C GLU A 139 23.95 9.72 -6.56
N ASN A 140 24.11 10.04 -5.27
CA ASN A 140 25.19 10.91 -4.80
C ASN A 140 26.27 10.18 -3.97
N ILE A 141 25.97 8.99 -3.46
CA ILE A 141 26.85 8.25 -2.55
C ILE A 141 27.10 6.84 -3.08
N TRP A 142 26.09 5.97 -3.05
CA TRP A 142 26.17 4.58 -3.47
C TRP A 142 24.80 3.90 -3.37
N GLY A 143 24.49 3.01 -4.31
CA GLY A 143 23.26 2.22 -4.28
C GLY A 143 22.52 2.25 -5.62
N SER A 144 21.31 1.71 -5.63
CA SER A 144 20.39 1.74 -6.78
C SER A 144 18.93 1.77 -6.33
N HIS A 145 18.71 2.19 -5.09
CA HIS A 145 17.40 2.30 -4.46
C HIS A 145 16.74 3.61 -4.88
N THR A 146 15.42 3.61 -5.01
CA THR A 146 14.64 4.77 -5.48
C THR A 146 13.51 5.16 -4.51
N ASP A 147 13.59 4.66 -3.27
CA ASP A 147 12.63 4.95 -2.22
C ASP A 147 12.84 6.33 -1.55
N PRO A 148 11.78 6.94 -0.99
CA PRO A 148 10.38 6.50 -1.02
C PRO A 148 9.54 7.13 -2.16
N VAL A 149 10.05 8.16 -2.85
CA VAL A 149 9.23 8.99 -3.74
C VAL A 149 8.84 8.24 -5.01
N GLN A 150 9.83 7.76 -5.76
CA GLN A 150 9.65 7.16 -7.08
C GLN A 150 9.10 5.75 -6.99
N SER A 151 9.34 5.05 -5.86
CA SER A 151 8.86 3.69 -5.65
C SER A 151 7.46 3.62 -5.03
N TYR A 152 7.04 4.61 -4.24
CA TYR A 152 5.80 4.53 -3.45
C TYR A 152 4.99 5.83 -3.38
N LEU A 153 5.58 6.96 -2.97
CA LEU A 153 4.79 8.16 -2.68
C LEU A 153 4.17 8.77 -3.94
N GLU A 154 4.92 8.93 -5.02
CA GLU A 154 4.41 9.49 -6.26
C GLU A 154 3.50 8.52 -7.01
N PRO A 155 3.91 7.28 -7.34
CA PRO A 155 3.09 6.41 -8.18
C PRO A 155 1.75 6.03 -7.52
N PHE A 156 1.68 5.90 -6.19
CA PHE A 156 0.46 5.46 -5.51
C PHE A 156 -0.36 6.57 -4.91
N TRP A 157 0.32 7.60 -4.41
CA TRP A 157 -0.31 8.66 -3.64
C TRP A 157 -0.13 10.03 -4.27
N GLY A 158 0.51 10.13 -5.43
CA GLY A 158 0.69 11.41 -6.13
C GLY A 158 1.47 12.44 -5.32
N ILE A 159 2.24 12.02 -4.31
CA ILE A 159 3.12 12.89 -3.54
C ILE A 159 4.44 12.97 -4.31
N THR A 160 4.64 14.09 -5.01
CA THR A 160 5.85 14.32 -5.81
C THR A 160 7.05 14.65 -4.93
N GLN A 161 8.24 14.64 -5.52
CA GLN A 161 9.47 15.10 -4.87
C GLN A 161 9.32 16.53 -4.31
N GLU A 162 8.69 17.44 -5.07
CA GLU A 162 8.46 18.82 -4.63
C GLU A 162 7.50 18.90 -3.45
N GLN A 163 6.45 18.07 -3.44
CA GLN A 163 5.50 18.01 -2.33
C GLN A 163 6.18 17.50 -1.07
N LEU A 164 6.95 16.40 -1.15
CA LEU A 164 7.70 15.89 0.00
C LEU A 164 8.74 16.92 0.48
N ALA A 165 9.43 17.62 -0.43
CA ALA A 165 10.40 18.64 -0.05
C ALA A 165 9.74 19.81 0.68
N HIS A 166 8.59 20.27 0.19
CA HIS A 166 7.79 21.30 0.85
C HIS A 166 7.37 20.85 2.26
N ASP A 167 6.82 19.64 2.38
CA ASP A 167 6.30 19.10 3.63
C ASP A 167 7.43 18.83 4.64
N ILE A 168 8.60 18.42 4.17
CA ILE A 168 9.82 18.32 4.99
C ILE A 168 10.30 19.68 5.44
N ALA A 169 10.14 20.74 4.66
CA ALA A 169 10.57 22.09 5.04
C ALA A 169 9.62 22.75 6.07
N VAL A 170 8.30 22.54 5.94
CA VAL A 170 7.30 23.26 6.75
C VAL A 170 6.56 22.39 7.77
N GLY A 171 6.51 21.08 7.57
CA GLY A 171 5.71 20.12 8.36
C GLY A 171 4.32 19.90 7.78
N ILE A 172 3.57 18.97 8.36
CA ILE A 172 2.21 18.63 7.94
C ILE A 172 1.26 18.81 9.12
N GLU A 173 0.28 19.71 8.96
CA GLU A 173 -0.89 19.75 9.84
C GLU A 173 -2.04 18.94 9.24
N ASP A 174 -2.29 19.10 7.93
CA ASP A 174 -3.25 18.34 7.15
C ASP A 174 -2.59 17.79 5.88
N VAL A 175 -2.75 16.49 5.62
CA VAL A 175 -2.20 15.85 4.42
C VAL A 175 -3.02 16.25 3.20
N VAL A 176 -2.35 16.78 2.17
CA VAL A 176 -2.96 17.03 0.86
C VAL A 176 -3.45 15.70 0.29
N GLU A 177 -4.69 15.68 -0.21
CA GLU A 177 -5.24 14.48 -0.84
C GLU A 177 -4.36 14.02 -2.01
N PRO A 178 -3.96 12.74 -2.01
CA PRO A 178 -3.33 12.10 -3.14
C PRO A 178 -4.03 12.37 -4.48
N LYS A 179 -3.23 12.65 -5.52
CA LYS A 179 -3.76 12.76 -6.88
C LYS A 179 -4.31 11.41 -7.32
N LYS A 180 -5.60 11.38 -7.68
CA LYS A 180 -6.26 10.18 -8.22
C LYS A 180 -5.68 9.83 -9.59
N THR A 181 -5.31 8.57 -9.79
CA THR A 181 -4.84 8.04 -11.07
C THR A 181 -5.99 7.56 -11.96
N PHE A 182 -7.15 7.28 -11.35
CA PHE A 182 -8.37 6.91 -12.05
C PHE A 182 -9.57 7.63 -11.43
N THR A 183 -10.39 8.26 -12.26
CA THR A 183 -11.49 9.13 -11.78
C THR A 183 -12.87 8.51 -11.98
N ASN A 184 -13.00 7.49 -12.82
CA ASN A 184 -14.27 6.88 -13.19
C ASN A 184 -14.61 5.68 -12.32
N VAL A 185 -14.56 5.84 -10.99
CA VAL A 185 -14.99 4.80 -10.04
C VAL A 185 -16.49 4.54 -10.25
N ASN A 186 -16.82 3.31 -10.64
CA ASN A 186 -18.17 2.92 -11.04
C ASN A 186 -18.46 1.49 -10.58
N ASN A 187 -19.67 1.23 -10.11
CA ASN A 187 -20.13 -0.11 -9.73
C ASN A 187 -21.27 -0.63 -10.62
N VAL A 188 -21.52 0.00 -11.76
CA VAL A 188 -22.47 -0.50 -12.75
C VAL A 188 -21.89 -1.76 -13.40
N VAL A 189 -22.67 -2.83 -13.36
CA VAL A 189 -22.43 -4.08 -14.08
C VAL A 189 -23.57 -4.29 -15.07
N THR A 190 -23.23 -4.65 -16.30
CA THR A 190 -24.23 -4.81 -17.37
C THR A 190 -24.32 -6.26 -17.75
N THR A 191 -25.53 -6.84 -17.72
CA THR A 191 -25.75 -8.20 -18.24
C THR A 191 -25.46 -8.22 -19.74
N LEU A 192 -24.90 -9.32 -20.25
CA LEU A 192 -24.65 -9.50 -21.68
C LEU A 192 -25.94 -9.32 -22.50
N GLU A 193 -25.79 -8.84 -23.72
CA GLU A 193 -26.84 -8.92 -24.72
C GLU A 193 -26.97 -10.36 -25.24
N GLY A 194 -28.15 -10.75 -25.70
CA GLY A 194 -28.33 -12.05 -26.35
C GLY A 194 -29.79 -12.49 -26.47
N ASP A 195 -29.99 -13.58 -27.21
CA ASP A 195 -31.29 -14.20 -27.47
C ASP A 195 -31.76 -15.07 -26.29
N VAL A 196 -31.72 -14.51 -25.08
CA VAL A 196 -32.32 -15.14 -23.89
C VAL A 196 -33.46 -14.26 -23.38
N LYS A 197 -34.52 -14.88 -22.87
CA LYS A 197 -35.66 -14.13 -22.35
C LYS A 197 -35.27 -13.28 -21.14
N ALA A 198 -34.51 -13.87 -20.23
CA ALA A 198 -33.95 -13.23 -19.05
C ALA A 198 -32.88 -14.13 -18.43
N TYR A 199 -32.04 -13.56 -17.58
CA TYR A 199 -31.08 -14.27 -16.76
C TYR A 199 -31.62 -14.50 -15.35
N ALA A 200 -31.40 -15.71 -14.82
CA ALA A 200 -31.75 -16.04 -13.44
C ALA A 200 -30.91 -15.22 -12.45
N THR A 201 -31.51 -14.87 -11.31
CA THR A 201 -30.79 -14.34 -10.15
C THR A 201 -30.78 -15.35 -9.01
N TYR A 202 -29.88 -15.12 -8.06
CA TYR A 202 -29.67 -15.99 -6.91
C TYR A 202 -29.81 -15.21 -5.62
N LYS A 203 -30.05 -15.94 -4.53
CA LYS A 203 -29.95 -15.47 -3.16
C LYS A 203 -28.57 -15.78 -2.61
N LEU A 204 -28.24 -15.19 -1.47
CA LEU A 204 -26.97 -15.41 -0.78
C LEU A 204 -26.75 -16.89 -0.40
N ASP A 205 -27.84 -17.64 -0.13
CA ASP A 205 -27.78 -19.07 0.16
C ASP A 205 -27.53 -19.96 -1.08
N GLY A 206 -27.43 -19.36 -2.27
CA GLY A 206 -27.21 -20.06 -3.53
C GLY A 206 -28.48 -20.56 -4.23
N SER A 207 -29.66 -20.43 -3.60
CA SER A 207 -30.92 -20.76 -4.25
C SER A 207 -31.31 -19.72 -5.32
N ALA A 208 -31.94 -20.17 -6.40
CA ALA A 208 -32.44 -19.26 -7.44
C ALA A 208 -33.64 -18.45 -6.92
N ASN A 209 -33.73 -17.18 -7.32
CA ASN A 209 -34.94 -16.39 -7.12
C ASN A 209 -35.98 -16.78 -8.18
N SER A 210 -37.16 -17.18 -7.74
CA SER A 210 -38.24 -17.62 -8.65
C SER A 210 -39.02 -16.48 -9.32
N THR A 211 -38.83 -15.24 -8.86
CA THR A 211 -39.64 -14.07 -9.29
C THR A 211 -38.80 -12.92 -9.85
N THR A 212 -37.48 -13.07 -9.89
CA THR A 212 -36.57 -11.96 -10.12
C THR A 212 -35.59 -12.36 -11.21
N ASP A 213 -36.02 -12.28 -12.46
CA ASP A 213 -35.14 -12.46 -13.62
C ASP A 213 -34.77 -11.10 -14.21
N ILE A 214 -33.56 -11.00 -14.76
CA ILE A 214 -33.00 -9.75 -15.29
C ILE A 214 -32.92 -9.81 -16.81
N ALA A 215 -33.41 -8.77 -17.48
CA ALA A 215 -33.38 -8.68 -18.93
C ALA A 215 -31.94 -8.52 -19.47
N PRO A 216 -31.61 -9.09 -20.64
CA PRO A 216 -30.32 -8.89 -21.30
C PRO A 216 -30.01 -7.42 -21.56
N GLY A 217 -28.72 -7.07 -21.58
CA GLY A 217 -28.26 -5.70 -21.87
C GLY A 217 -28.61 -4.64 -20.82
N THR A 218 -29.12 -5.03 -19.65
CA THR A 218 -29.48 -4.07 -18.58
C THR A 218 -28.34 -3.83 -17.60
N GLY A 219 -28.16 -2.57 -17.20
CA GLY A 219 -27.14 -2.13 -16.25
C GLY A 219 -27.69 -2.01 -14.82
N TRP A 220 -26.92 -2.46 -13.85
CA TRP A 220 -27.28 -2.47 -12.43
C TRP A 220 -26.12 -1.98 -11.57
N VAL A 221 -26.42 -1.13 -10.59
CA VAL A 221 -25.41 -0.72 -9.59
C VAL A 221 -25.25 -1.85 -8.59
N SER A 222 -24.07 -2.48 -8.58
CA SER A 222 -23.73 -3.52 -7.61
C SER A 222 -23.21 -2.91 -6.30
N ALA A 223 -23.62 -3.48 -5.18
CA ALA A 223 -23.19 -3.09 -3.84
C ALA A 223 -22.03 -3.95 -3.30
N GLY A 224 -21.68 -5.04 -3.99
CA GLY A 224 -20.70 -6.01 -3.51
C GLY A 224 -20.53 -7.20 -4.45
N ILE A 225 -19.46 -7.96 -4.23
CA ILE A 225 -19.24 -9.25 -4.91
C ILE A 225 -19.19 -10.33 -3.85
N GLU A 226 -20.01 -11.36 -4.00
CA GLU A 226 -20.05 -12.53 -3.13
C GLU A 226 -19.72 -13.80 -3.90
N MET A 227 -19.11 -14.76 -3.23
CA MET A 227 -18.89 -16.09 -3.81
C MET A 227 -20.10 -16.97 -3.54
N ILE A 228 -20.92 -17.19 -4.56
CA ILE A 228 -22.17 -17.96 -4.47
C ILE A 228 -22.09 -19.08 -5.51
N ASN A 229 -22.31 -20.32 -5.07
CA ASN A 229 -22.19 -21.53 -5.90
C ASN A 229 -20.81 -21.67 -6.60
N GLY A 230 -19.75 -21.18 -5.96
CA GLY A 230 -18.38 -21.26 -6.47
C GLY A 230 -18.03 -20.20 -7.53
N GLU A 231 -18.94 -19.29 -7.87
CA GLU A 231 -18.71 -18.19 -8.80
C GLU A 231 -18.84 -16.82 -8.13
N PRO A 232 -18.07 -15.80 -8.57
CA PRO A 232 -18.30 -14.42 -8.14
C PRO A 232 -19.64 -13.92 -8.68
N GLN A 233 -20.46 -13.36 -7.79
CA GLN A 233 -21.76 -12.79 -8.11
C GLN A 233 -21.90 -11.37 -7.59
N TYR A 234 -22.47 -10.49 -8.41
CA TYR A 234 -22.72 -9.09 -8.07
C TYR A 234 -24.02 -8.93 -7.29
N CYS A 235 -23.98 -8.22 -6.16
CA CYS A 235 -25.13 -7.89 -5.35
C CYS A 235 -25.86 -6.67 -5.93
N ILE A 236 -26.93 -6.90 -6.70
CA ILE A 236 -27.67 -5.83 -7.41
C ILE A 236 -28.95 -5.38 -6.69
N GLY A 237 -29.25 -5.99 -5.54
CA GLY A 237 -30.41 -5.69 -4.71
C GLY A 237 -30.37 -6.46 -3.41
N ARG A 238 -31.39 -6.26 -2.56
CA ARG A 238 -31.51 -6.99 -1.29
C ARG A 238 -31.70 -8.48 -1.57
N ASP A 239 -30.67 -9.28 -1.32
CA ASP A 239 -30.65 -10.73 -1.57
C ASP A 239 -30.89 -11.11 -3.04
N ILE A 240 -30.43 -10.25 -3.97
CA ILE A 240 -30.52 -10.47 -5.42
C ILE A 240 -29.11 -10.39 -5.99
N TYR A 241 -28.63 -11.52 -6.50
CA TYR A 241 -27.29 -11.70 -7.02
C TYR A 241 -27.33 -12.17 -8.48
N ILE A 242 -26.42 -11.63 -9.30
CA ILE A 242 -26.21 -12.09 -10.67
C ILE A 242 -24.79 -12.62 -10.85
N PRO A 243 -24.59 -13.75 -11.54
CA PRO A 243 -23.25 -14.25 -11.83
C PRO A 243 -22.44 -13.27 -12.68
N GLN A 244 -21.16 -13.08 -12.35
CA GLN A 244 -20.27 -12.29 -13.21
C GLN A 244 -20.17 -12.87 -14.63
N SER A 245 -20.33 -14.19 -14.75
CA SER A 245 -20.27 -14.96 -16.00
C SER A 245 -21.34 -14.58 -17.04
N ILE A 246 -22.38 -13.84 -16.64
CA ILE A 246 -23.44 -13.32 -17.53
C ILE A 246 -23.35 -11.81 -17.76
N THR A 247 -22.25 -11.16 -17.35
CA THR A 247 -22.07 -9.71 -17.49
C THR A 247 -21.00 -9.35 -18.51
N THR A 248 -20.88 -8.06 -18.82
CA THR A 248 -19.76 -7.51 -19.60
C THR A 248 -18.39 -7.82 -19.00
N PHE A 249 -18.31 -8.16 -17.71
CA PHE A 249 -17.09 -8.59 -17.03
C PHE A 249 -16.89 -10.12 -17.02
N LYS A 250 -17.50 -10.83 -17.98
CA LYS A 250 -17.34 -12.29 -18.10
C LYS A 250 -15.88 -12.65 -18.39
N GLY A 251 -15.23 -13.33 -17.43
CA GLY A 251 -13.86 -13.82 -17.58
C GLY A 251 -12.77 -12.74 -17.47
N GLU A 252 -13.17 -11.52 -17.11
CA GLU A 252 -12.26 -10.40 -16.89
C GLU A 252 -12.64 -9.61 -15.64
N VAL A 253 -11.70 -8.87 -15.11
CA VAL A 253 -11.88 -7.96 -13.97
C VAL A 253 -11.35 -6.59 -14.36
N LEU A 254 -12.19 -5.58 -14.23
CA LEU A 254 -11.83 -4.17 -14.36
C LEU A 254 -11.50 -3.62 -12.97
N ILE A 255 -10.33 -2.99 -12.82
CA ILE A 255 -9.91 -2.41 -11.54
C ILE A 255 -10.66 -1.11 -11.31
N ASN A 256 -11.48 -1.10 -10.27
CA ASN A 256 -12.31 0.02 -9.82
C ASN A 256 -11.69 0.65 -8.58
N SER A 257 -10.52 1.25 -8.72
CA SER A 257 -9.80 1.96 -7.67
C SER A 257 -9.26 3.27 -8.22
N ASP A 258 -9.31 4.35 -7.44
CA ASP A 258 -8.79 5.67 -7.86
C ASP A 258 -7.32 5.90 -7.51
N ILE A 259 -6.71 4.92 -6.84
CA ILE A 259 -5.27 4.76 -6.62
C ILE A 259 -4.82 3.40 -7.17
N PRO A 260 -3.54 3.23 -7.55
CA PRO A 260 -3.03 1.92 -7.92
C PRO A 260 -3.16 0.90 -6.79
N VAL A 261 -3.38 -0.36 -7.16
CA VAL A 261 -3.56 -1.46 -6.21
C VAL A 261 -2.48 -2.50 -6.39
N HIS A 262 -2.18 -3.21 -5.30
CA HIS A 262 -1.21 -4.29 -5.31
C HIS A 262 -1.88 -5.62 -5.64
N ALA A 263 -1.24 -6.41 -6.51
CA ALA A 263 -1.44 -7.85 -6.48
C ALA A 263 -0.77 -8.43 -5.24
N VAL A 264 -1.33 -9.51 -4.72
CA VAL A 264 -0.71 -10.32 -3.67
C VAL A 264 -0.41 -11.72 -4.17
N ASN A 265 0.50 -12.44 -3.53
CA ASN A 265 0.69 -13.87 -3.72
C ASN A 265 -0.24 -14.68 -2.77
N LEU A 266 -0.14 -16.02 -2.79
CA LEU A 266 -0.95 -16.89 -1.92
C LEU A 266 -0.67 -16.76 -0.42
N LYS A 267 0.42 -16.08 -0.03
CA LYS A 267 0.73 -15.76 1.37
C LYS A 267 0.15 -14.41 1.79
N GLY A 268 -0.42 -13.64 0.86
CA GLY A 268 -0.87 -12.28 1.07
C GLY A 268 0.23 -11.23 0.97
N GLU A 269 1.42 -11.59 0.50
CA GLU A 269 2.54 -10.67 0.30
C GLU A 269 2.36 -9.91 -1.01
N VAL A 270 2.69 -8.62 -1.05
CA VAL A 270 2.62 -7.80 -2.26
C VAL A 270 3.61 -8.33 -3.31
N VAL A 271 3.14 -8.47 -4.55
CA VAL A 271 3.97 -8.96 -5.66
C VAL A 271 3.64 -8.25 -6.97
N GLY A 272 4.62 -8.22 -7.86
CA GLY A 272 4.48 -7.63 -9.19
C GLY A 272 4.46 -6.10 -9.18
N ALA A 273 4.19 -5.54 -10.35
CA ALA A 273 4.01 -4.10 -10.51
C ALA A 273 2.63 -3.66 -10.01
N ASN A 274 2.48 -2.35 -9.84
CA ASN A 274 1.21 -1.75 -9.46
C ASN A 274 0.20 -1.93 -10.56
N LEU A 275 -1.04 -2.15 -10.16
CA LEU A 275 -2.14 -2.30 -11.08
C LEU A 275 -2.98 -1.02 -11.06
N ASP A 276 -3.02 -0.34 -12.19
CA ASP A 276 -3.71 0.93 -12.30
C ASP A 276 -5.22 0.77 -12.34
N GLY A 277 -5.92 1.72 -11.71
CA GLY A 277 -7.36 1.87 -11.87
C GLY A 277 -7.77 2.02 -13.34
N GLY A 278 -8.86 1.37 -13.72
CA GLY A 278 -9.35 1.34 -15.10
C GLY A 278 -8.67 0.32 -16.00
N SER A 279 -7.63 -0.38 -15.53
CA SER A 279 -7.06 -1.50 -16.29
C SER A 279 -7.95 -2.75 -16.18
N ALA A 280 -8.07 -3.50 -17.29
CA ALA A 280 -8.85 -4.72 -17.37
C ALA A 280 -7.94 -5.94 -17.54
N TRP A 281 -8.20 -6.99 -16.77
CA TRP A 281 -7.38 -8.19 -16.71
C TRP A 281 -8.22 -9.44 -16.89
N LYS A 282 -7.74 -10.40 -17.69
CA LYS A 282 -8.30 -11.75 -17.66
C LYS A 282 -7.96 -12.40 -16.33
N TYR A 283 -8.87 -13.23 -15.82
CA TYR A 283 -8.60 -14.04 -14.64
C TYR A 283 -8.82 -15.52 -14.93
N ALA A 284 -8.02 -16.37 -14.30
CA ALA A 284 -8.10 -17.83 -14.46
C ALA A 284 -9.05 -18.48 -13.43
N ALA A 285 -9.13 -17.91 -12.24
CA ALA A 285 -9.98 -18.39 -11.14
C ALA A 285 -10.16 -17.28 -10.10
N VAL A 286 -11.14 -17.45 -9.20
CA VAL A 286 -11.24 -16.70 -7.95
C VAL A 286 -10.85 -17.63 -6.80
N VAL A 287 -9.93 -17.21 -5.95
CA VAL A 287 -9.40 -18.01 -4.83
C VAL A 287 -9.45 -17.22 -3.53
N ASN A 288 -9.63 -17.90 -2.40
CA ASN A 288 -9.51 -17.26 -1.10
C ASN A 288 -8.05 -17.21 -0.67
N VAL A 289 -7.47 -16.01 -0.58
CA VAL A 289 -6.11 -15.78 -0.10
C VAL A 289 -6.17 -15.50 1.42
N PRO A 290 -5.45 -16.28 2.25
CA PRO A 290 -5.45 -16.09 3.70
C PRO A 290 -5.16 -14.64 4.10
N LYS A 291 -5.93 -14.12 5.07
CA LYS A 291 -5.85 -12.73 5.59
C LYS A 291 -6.18 -11.60 4.60
N VAL A 292 -6.36 -11.90 3.32
CA VAL A 292 -6.75 -10.93 2.29
C VAL A 292 -8.22 -11.11 1.86
N GLY A 293 -8.69 -12.35 1.79
CA GLY A 293 -10.02 -12.72 1.32
C GLY A 293 -10.01 -13.19 -0.14
N TYR A 294 -11.17 -13.19 -0.78
CA TYR A 294 -11.29 -13.64 -2.17
C TYR A 294 -10.56 -12.69 -3.14
N CYS A 295 -9.81 -13.29 -4.07
CA CYS A 295 -9.00 -12.59 -5.06
C CYS A 295 -9.12 -13.25 -6.45
N TYR A 296 -9.09 -12.44 -7.51
CA TYR A 296 -8.96 -12.89 -8.89
C TYR A 296 -7.51 -13.26 -9.19
N LYS A 297 -7.25 -14.48 -9.67
CA LYS A 297 -5.93 -14.88 -10.17
C LYS A 297 -5.72 -14.32 -11.58
N ILE A 298 -4.96 -13.22 -11.69
CA ILE A 298 -4.76 -12.48 -12.95
C ILE A 298 -3.46 -12.87 -13.68
N ALA A 299 -2.49 -13.44 -12.97
CA ALA A 299 -1.27 -14.00 -13.56
C ALA A 299 -0.67 -15.11 -12.67
N THR A 300 0.50 -15.64 -13.06
CA THR A 300 1.26 -16.56 -12.21
C THR A 300 1.64 -15.86 -10.91
N ASP A 301 1.16 -16.41 -9.79
CA ASP A 301 1.36 -15.89 -8.43
C ASP A 301 0.86 -14.45 -8.17
N MET A 302 0.02 -13.89 -9.04
CA MET A 302 -0.59 -12.57 -8.85
C MET A 302 -2.10 -12.68 -8.66
N TYR A 303 -2.57 -12.23 -7.50
CA TYR A 303 -3.97 -12.27 -7.10
C TYR A 303 -4.48 -10.85 -6.76
N LEU A 304 -5.52 -10.41 -7.45
CA LEU A 304 -6.17 -9.10 -7.26
C LEU A 304 -7.35 -9.23 -6.27
N PRO A 305 -7.35 -8.54 -5.12
CA PRO A 305 -8.48 -8.59 -4.18
C PRO A 305 -9.81 -8.15 -4.79
N LEU A 306 -10.89 -8.91 -4.52
CA LEU A 306 -12.24 -8.65 -5.05
C LEU A 306 -12.75 -7.24 -4.75
N LYS A 307 -12.36 -6.67 -3.60
CA LYS A 307 -12.77 -5.33 -3.19
C LYS A 307 -12.40 -4.23 -4.18
N TYR A 308 -11.43 -4.46 -5.06
CA TYR A 308 -11.00 -3.50 -6.09
C TYR A 308 -11.61 -3.77 -7.47
N ALA A 309 -12.49 -4.75 -7.64
CA ALA A 309 -13.14 -5.00 -8.92
C ALA A 309 -14.33 -4.06 -9.15
N GLN A 310 -14.61 -3.70 -10.41
CA GLN A 310 -15.86 -3.01 -10.74
C GLN A 310 -17.06 -3.85 -10.33
N GLY A 311 -17.98 -3.24 -9.58
CA GLY A 311 -19.14 -3.92 -9.00
C GLY A 311 -18.90 -4.46 -7.57
N SER A 312 -17.71 -4.25 -7.00
CA SER A 312 -17.39 -4.58 -5.61
C SER A 312 -18.05 -3.66 -4.57
N GLY A 313 -18.66 -2.56 -5.00
CA GLY A 313 -19.16 -1.52 -4.10
C GLY A 313 -18.08 -0.53 -3.64
N PHE A 314 -16.86 -0.59 -4.20
CA PHE A 314 -15.79 0.37 -3.92
C PHE A 314 -16.20 1.81 -4.22
N LYS A 315 -15.79 2.77 -3.37
CA LYS A 315 -16.24 4.17 -3.44
C LYS A 315 -15.11 5.20 -3.61
N GLY A 316 -13.87 4.76 -3.74
CA GLY A 316 -12.69 5.62 -3.59
C GLY A 316 -12.18 5.60 -2.16
#